data_AF-A0A7U6KQC5-F1
#
_entry.id   AF-A0A7U6KQC5-F1
#
_cell.length_a   1.000
_cell.length_b   1.000
_cell.length_c   1.000
_cell.angle_alpha   90.00
_cell.angle_beta   90.00
_cell.angle_gamma   90.00
#
_symmetry.space_group_name_H-M   'P 1'
#
loop_
_entity.id
_entity.type
_entity.pdbx_description
1 polymer ?
#
loop_
_entity_poly.entity_id
_entity_poly.type
_entity_poly.pdbx_seq_one_letter_code
_entity_poly.pdbx_strand_id
1 'polypeptide(L)' 'MSVEDAYDYASEVMTCNMVADDVGEGIDAFIEKRQAVWKEC' A
#
# COMPACT_ATOMS: atom_id res chain seq x y z
N MET A 1 -5.46 14.90 -18.41
CA MET A 1 -5.65 14.17 -17.15
C MET A 1 -6.27 15.14 -16.19
N SER A 2 -7.54 14.94 -15.86
CA SER A 2 -8.23 15.70 -14.81
C SER A 2 -7.77 15.21 -13.43
N VAL A 3 -8.18 15.91 -12.38
CA VAL A 3 -7.93 15.47 -11.00
C VAL A 3 -8.77 14.23 -10.70
N GLU A 4 -10.00 14.15 -11.21
CA GLU A 4 -10.82 12.94 -11.10
C GLU A 4 -10.12 11.71 -11.69
N ASP A 5 -9.59 11.82 -12.92
CA ASP A 5 -8.89 10.68 -13.57
C ASP A 5 -7.68 10.20 -12.74
N ALA A 6 -6.99 11.13 -12.06
CA ALA A 6 -5.83 10.80 -11.23
C ALA A 6 -6.24 10.08 -9.94
N TYR A 7 -7.36 10.48 -9.34
CA TYR A 7 -7.92 9.81 -8.16
C TYR A 7 -8.42 8.40 -8.51
N ASP A 8 -9.12 8.25 -9.64
CA ASP A 8 -9.61 6.95 -10.10
C ASP A 8 -8.44 5.99 -10.33
N TYR A 9 -7.42 6.42 -11.07
CA TYR A 9 -6.22 5.62 -11.31
C TYR A 9 -5.49 5.25 -10.01
N ALA A 10 -5.31 6.21 -9.10
CA ALA A 10 -4.66 5.93 -7.82
C ALA A 10 -5.46 4.92 -6.97
N SER A 11 -6.79 4.99 -7.00
CA SER A 11 -7.67 4.08 -6.27
C SER A 11 -7.59 2.64 -6.79
N GLU A 12 -7.51 2.46 -8.12
CA GLU A 12 -7.37 1.16 -8.77
C GLU A 12 -6.01 0.53 -8.43
N VAL A 13 -4.93 1.31 -8.56
CA VAL A 13 -3.57 0.86 -8.23
C VAL A 13 -3.43 0.51 -6.75
N MET A 14 -3.99 1.32 -5.84
CA MET A 14 -3.99 1.01 -4.40
C MET A 14 -4.74 -0.29 -4.09
N THR A 15 -5.88 -0.52 -4.75
CA THR A 15 -6.66 -1.75 -4.57
C THR A 15 -5.88 -2.99 -5.03
N CYS A 16 -5.20 -2.90 -6.17
CA CYS A 16 -4.35 -3.98 -6.67
C CYS A 16 -3.12 -4.22 -5.79
N ASN A 17 -2.56 -3.18 -5.17
CA ASN A 17 -1.39 -3.29 -4.31
C ASN A 17 -1.70 -3.84 -2.91
N MET A 18 -2.96 -3.85 -2.46
CA MET A 18 -3.34 -4.44 -1.16
C MET A 18 -3.12 -5.96 -1.07
N VAL A 19 -2.78 -6.62 -2.18
CA VAL A 19 -2.40 -8.04 -2.23
C VAL A 19 -0.90 -8.27 -2.05
N ALA A 20 -0.10 -7.20 -2.01
CA ALA A 20 1.34 -7.31 -1.77
C ALA A 20 1.60 -7.54 -0.27
N ASP A 21 2.31 -8.63 0.04
CA ASP A 21 2.63 -9.04 1.42
C ASP A 21 3.25 -7.90 2.26
N ASP A 22 4.04 -7.03 1.63
CA ASP A 22 4.67 -5.88 2.29
C ASP A 22 3.67 -4.83 2.76
N VAL A 23 2.52 -4.69 2.09
CA VAL A 23 1.49 -3.74 2.53
C VAL A 23 0.90 -4.18 3.87
N GLY A 24 0.63 -5.47 4.03
CA GLY A 24 0.17 -6.03 5.30
C GLY A 24 1.19 -5.81 6.42
N GLU A 25 2.46 -6.18 6.15
CA GLU A 25 3.55 -6.01 7.11
C GLU A 25 3.75 -4.55 7.54
N GLY A 26 3.67 -3.60 6.60
CA GLY A 26 3.79 -2.17 6.90
C GLY A 26 2.68 -1.66 7.81
N ILE A 27 1.43 -2.10 7.57
CA ILE A 27 0.27 -1.74 8.40
C ILE A 27 0.41 -2.34 9.79
N ASP A 28 0.70 -3.63 9.88
CA ASP A 28 0.83 -4.35 11.15
C ASP A 28 1.98 -3.78 11.99
N ALA A 29 3.15 -3.55 11.38
CA ALA A 29 4.29 -2.96 12.06
C ALA A 29 3.99 -1.56 12.61
N PHE A 30 3.23 -0.74 11.86
CA PHE A 30 2.80 0.58 12.29
C PHE A 30 1.85 0.51 13.50
N ILE A 31 0.84 -0.37 13.45
CA ILE A 31 -0.11 -0.58 14.55
C ILE A 31 0.62 -1.09 15.81
N GLU A 32 1.56 -2.01 15.63
CA GLU A 32 2.33 -2.64 16.71
C GLU A 32 3.52 -1.79 17.20
N LYS A 33 3.80 -0.64 16.57
CA LYS A 33 4.94 0.24 16.87
C LYS A 33 6.30 -0.47 16.84
N ARG A 34 6.43 -1.44 15.93
CA ARG A 34 7.69 -2.14 15.65
C ARG A 34 8.26 -1.69 14.31
N GLN A 35 9.51 -2.02 14.07
CA GLN A 35 10.10 -1.82 12.75
C GLN A 35 9.52 -2.86 11.78
N ALA A 36 9.14 -2.42 10.58
CA ALA A 36 8.66 -3.30 9.52
C ALA A 36 9.81 -4.10 8.91
N VAL A 37 9.55 -5.36 8.55
CA VAL A 37 10.47 -6.26 7.86
C VAL A 37 9.99 -6.42 6.42
N TRP A 38 10.45 -5.52 5.56
CA TRP A 38 10.12 -5.54 4.15
C TRP A 38 10.77 -6.75 3.45
N LYS A 39 10.01 -7.44 2.62
CA LYS A 39 10.55 -8.44 1.71
C LYS A 39 11.24 -7.69 0.58
N GLU A 40 12.56 -7.56 0.67
CA GLU A 40 13.35 -7.00 -0.43
C GLU A 40 13.05 -7.75 -1.74
N CYS A 41 12.77 -7.01 -2.82
CA CYS A 41 12.57 -7.53 -4.17
C CYS A 41 13.80 -8.27 -4.70
#